data_AF-A0A0G4MM53-F1
#
_entry.id   AF-A0A0G4MM53-F1
#
_cell.length_a   1.000
_cell.length_b   1.000
_cell.length_c   1.000
_cell.angle_alpha   90.00
_cell.angle_beta   90.00
_cell.angle_gamma   90.00
#
_symmetry.space_group_name_H-M   'P 1'
#
loop_
_entity.id
_entity.type
_entity.pdbx_description
1 polymer ?
#
loop_
_entity_poly.entity_id
_entity_poly.type
_entity_poly.pdbx_seq_one_letter_code
_entity_poly.pdbx_strand_id
1 'polypeptide(L)'
;MPTLAMERAGQADVHLLQGCCTKAERADIVAIRLEGLRLALPENFHPQMIAVIEETRGCARILRDLADRGHVHILRVPMTLNYLNLVLPCLSRTLRDMTMYYEDKTVRKEIRWRRMYNKMKDEVEGLPLPQRFVVYNHFLTMVRRLLTQSKNFDFDALDALSGRIMRFRELRGISLMVYISPLDQGSYLLLRSFQNGAPWYALRGTHELCISREGGALQLRRWSTTAQCAKAWATLVFKTWEEMILFHCTFMSLKAWNTLTIQISPKEYKLSSERRLFQAQIIDDGFRHSLIVYEDAETKGIRLHAAVWEGELCRCPVWTAFVTHQSSSLTWLHRKSAHRLWLRDIHIYVFCSRYRSHNQRPGPAGAFELCFVETTAAAHFRDLFNPLRPPAVTAAPSSYKATVEEGDDSC
;
A
#
# COMPACT_ATOMS: atom_id res chain seq x y z
N MET A 1 -1.73 -11.53 26.93
CA MET A 1 -2.18 -10.73 25.76
C MET A 1 -1.07 -10.21 24.80
N PRO A 2 0.25 -10.42 25.00
CA PRO A 2 1.25 -10.16 23.94
C PRO A 2 1.30 -11.26 22.86
N THR A 3 0.87 -12.46 23.21
CA THR A 3 1.04 -13.69 22.40
C THR A 3 0.20 -13.69 21.11
N LEU A 4 -1.04 -13.19 21.17
CA LEU A 4 -1.95 -13.12 20.02
C LEU A 4 -1.56 -12.07 18.96
N ALA A 5 -0.82 -11.01 19.37
CA ALA A 5 -0.30 -10.01 18.44
C ALA A 5 0.97 -10.51 17.72
N MET A 6 1.83 -11.24 18.43
CA MET A 6 2.98 -11.95 17.84
C MET A 6 2.53 -13.08 16.90
N GLU A 7 1.45 -13.80 17.22
CA GLU A 7 0.88 -14.83 16.34
C GLU A 7 0.31 -14.26 15.03
N ARG A 8 -0.30 -13.06 15.05
CA ARG A 8 -0.85 -12.42 13.85
C ARG A 8 0.20 -11.75 12.96
N ALA A 9 1.24 -11.15 13.55
CA ALA A 9 2.42 -10.70 12.81
C ALA A 9 3.16 -11.89 12.17
N GLY A 10 3.32 -12.98 12.94
CA GLY A 10 3.85 -14.25 12.43
C GLY A 10 3.06 -14.82 11.26
N GLN A 11 1.72 -14.73 11.26
CA GLN A 11 0.90 -15.22 10.14
C GLN A 11 1.04 -14.41 8.84
N ALA A 12 1.23 -13.09 8.93
CA ALA A 12 1.46 -12.22 7.76
C ALA A 12 2.86 -12.42 7.16
N ASP A 13 3.88 -12.48 8.02
CA ASP A 13 5.28 -12.74 7.62
C ASP A 13 5.42 -14.14 6.98
N VAL A 14 4.71 -15.15 7.51
CA VAL A 14 4.65 -16.51 6.95
C VAL A 14 3.99 -16.54 5.56
N HIS A 15 2.93 -15.76 5.34
CA HIS A 15 2.18 -15.78 4.07
C HIS A 15 2.98 -15.18 2.89
N LEU A 16 3.89 -14.21 3.14
CA LEU A 16 4.73 -13.62 2.08
C LEU A 16 6.04 -14.38 1.84
N LEU A 17 6.62 -14.99 2.87
CA LEU A 17 7.70 -15.99 2.72
C LEU A 17 7.19 -17.20 1.92
N GLN A 18 5.96 -17.64 2.19
CA GLN A 18 5.26 -18.62 1.36
C GLN A 18 5.06 -18.11 -0.08
N GLY A 19 4.79 -16.82 -0.26
CA GLY A 19 4.76 -16.16 -1.57
C GLY A 19 6.07 -16.32 -2.35
N CYS A 20 7.23 -16.14 -1.70
CA CYS A 20 8.55 -16.36 -2.31
C CYS A 20 8.73 -17.83 -2.71
N CYS A 21 8.38 -18.78 -1.84
CA CYS A 21 8.47 -20.21 -2.12
C CYS A 21 7.57 -20.61 -3.32
N THR A 22 6.32 -20.17 -3.34
CA THR A 22 5.39 -20.44 -4.46
C THR A 22 5.89 -19.84 -5.77
N LYS A 23 6.49 -18.64 -5.76
CA LYS A 23 7.06 -18.05 -6.98
C LYS A 23 8.32 -18.77 -7.42
N ALA A 24 9.15 -19.25 -6.49
CA ALA A 24 10.34 -20.04 -6.80
C ALA A 24 9.96 -21.35 -7.48
N GLU A 25 9.01 -22.10 -6.91
CA GLU A 25 8.51 -23.35 -7.48
C GLU A 25 7.96 -23.14 -8.90
N ARG A 26 7.16 -22.09 -9.10
CA ARG A 26 6.65 -21.76 -10.43
C ARG A 26 7.77 -21.42 -11.42
N ALA A 27 8.80 -20.70 -10.98
CA ALA A 27 9.96 -20.39 -11.82
C ALA A 27 10.73 -21.67 -12.22
N ASP A 28 10.89 -22.63 -11.31
CA ASP A 28 11.49 -23.93 -11.65
C ASP A 28 10.67 -24.69 -12.68
N ILE A 29 9.35 -24.77 -12.49
CA ILE A 29 8.45 -25.44 -13.44
C ILE A 29 8.60 -24.81 -14.83
N VAL A 30 8.59 -23.47 -14.91
CA VAL A 30 8.78 -22.74 -16.17
C VAL A 30 10.14 -23.06 -16.78
N ALA A 31 11.21 -23.03 -15.99
CA ALA A 31 12.56 -23.34 -16.47
C ALA A 31 12.69 -24.78 -17.00
N ILE A 32 12.11 -25.76 -16.30
CA ILE A 32 12.08 -27.17 -16.72
C ILE A 32 11.29 -27.34 -18.01
N ARG A 33 10.13 -26.68 -18.14
CA ARG A 33 9.32 -26.73 -19.36
C ARG A 33 10.04 -26.10 -20.56
N LEU A 34 10.74 -24.99 -20.33
CA LEU A 34 11.57 -24.36 -21.36
C LEU A 34 12.78 -25.20 -21.75
N GLU A 35 13.40 -25.91 -20.80
CA GLU A 35 14.47 -26.87 -21.09
C GLU A 35 13.95 -27.99 -22.00
N GLY A 36 12.79 -28.56 -21.69
CA GLY A 36 12.14 -29.56 -22.54
C GLY A 36 11.77 -29.02 -23.93
N LEU A 37 11.41 -27.73 -24.02
CA LEU A 37 11.18 -27.08 -25.31
C LEU A 37 12.50 -26.90 -26.08
N ARG A 38 13.60 -26.51 -25.41
CA ARG A 38 14.93 -26.31 -26.01
C ARG A 38 15.45 -27.60 -26.64
N LEU A 39 15.37 -28.71 -25.92
CA LEU A 39 15.79 -30.03 -26.40
C LEU A 39 15.00 -30.51 -27.63
N ALA A 40 13.80 -29.97 -27.84
CA ALA A 40 12.94 -30.30 -28.98
C ALA A 40 13.07 -29.32 -30.17
N LEU A 41 13.94 -28.31 -30.07
CA LEU A 41 14.14 -27.29 -31.09
C LEU A 41 15.57 -27.29 -31.63
N PRO A 42 15.81 -26.80 -32.86
CA PRO A 42 17.15 -26.75 -33.43
C PRO A 42 18.10 -25.83 -32.64
N GLU A 43 19.40 -26.08 -32.76
CA GLU A 43 20.46 -25.46 -31.95
C GLU A 43 20.55 -23.94 -32.11
N ASN A 44 20.11 -23.40 -33.24
CA ASN A 44 20.10 -21.96 -33.49
C ASN A 44 19.29 -21.15 -32.47
N PHE A 45 18.30 -21.75 -31.81
CA PHE A 45 17.52 -21.09 -30.75
C PHE A 45 18.15 -21.24 -29.36
N HIS A 46 19.09 -22.17 -29.18
CA HIS A 46 19.59 -22.56 -27.86
C HIS A 46 20.23 -21.42 -27.08
N PRO A 47 21.07 -20.53 -27.65
CA PRO A 47 21.71 -19.47 -26.88
C PRO A 47 20.71 -18.57 -26.14
N GLN A 48 19.64 -18.15 -26.82
CA GLN A 48 18.59 -17.31 -26.23
C GLN A 48 17.73 -18.08 -25.23
N MET A 49 17.44 -19.35 -25.50
CA MET A 49 16.68 -20.20 -24.57
C MET A 49 17.47 -20.47 -23.29
N ILE A 50 18.75 -20.81 -23.40
CA ILE A 50 19.65 -21.02 -22.26
C ILE A 50 19.70 -19.78 -21.39
N ALA A 51 19.85 -18.59 -22.00
CA ALA A 51 19.86 -17.33 -21.25
C ALA A 51 18.55 -17.11 -20.45
N VAL A 52 17.37 -17.34 -21.05
CA VAL A 52 16.09 -17.22 -20.32
C VAL A 52 16.00 -18.27 -19.20
N ILE A 53 16.39 -19.51 -19.48
CA ILE A 53 16.32 -20.62 -18.53
C ILE A 53 17.21 -20.35 -17.32
N GLU A 54 18.46 -19.96 -17.54
CA GLU A 54 19.42 -19.69 -16.46
C GLU A 54 19.00 -18.51 -15.59
N GLU A 55 18.51 -17.43 -16.20
CA GLU A 55 18.01 -16.28 -15.43
C GLU A 55 16.72 -16.63 -14.65
N THR A 56 15.86 -17.48 -15.21
CA THR A 56 14.66 -17.98 -14.51
C THR A 56 15.04 -18.87 -13.31
N ARG A 57 16.01 -19.77 -13.48
CA ARG A 57 16.58 -20.59 -12.38
C ARG A 57 17.28 -19.73 -11.33
N GLY A 58 17.98 -18.68 -11.76
CA GLY A 58 18.57 -17.66 -10.89
C GLY A 58 17.51 -17.04 -9.98
N CYS A 59 16.37 -16.65 -10.55
CA CYS A 59 15.24 -16.10 -9.80
C CYS A 59 14.71 -17.07 -8.73
N ALA A 60 14.52 -18.35 -9.11
CA ALA A 60 14.05 -19.37 -8.17
C ALA A 60 15.02 -19.57 -6.99
N ARG A 61 16.33 -19.62 -7.27
CA ARG A 61 17.38 -19.73 -6.24
C ARG A 61 17.35 -18.55 -5.26
N ILE A 62 17.27 -17.32 -5.77
CA ILE A 62 17.26 -16.11 -4.94
C ILE A 62 16.00 -16.05 -4.07
N LEU A 63 14.84 -16.44 -4.61
CA LEU A 63 13.57 -16.45 -3.87
C LEU A 63 13.57 -17.48 -2.72
N ARG A 64 14.14 -18.67 -2.93
CA ARG A 64 14.29 -19.67 -1.85
C ARG A 64 15.27 -19.17 -0.78
N ASP A 65 16.41 -18.65 -1.19
CA ASP A 65 17.41 -18.09 -0.26
C ASP A 65 16.84 -16.88 0.53
N LEU A 66 15.99 -16.06 -0.08
CA LEU A 66 15.23 -15.01 0.61
C LEU A 66 14.25 -15.58 1.64
N ALA A 67 13.51 -16.64 1.29
CA ALA A 67 12.59 -17.30 2.21
C ALA A 67 13.36 -17.92 3.39
N ASP A 68 14.44 -18.66 3.13
CA ASP A 68 15.27 -19.31 4.14
C ASP A 68 15.87 -18.27 5.10
N ARG A 69 16.46 -17.20 4.56
CA ARG A 69 17.01 -16.09 5.36
C ARG A 69 15.95 -15.29 6.08
N GLY A 70 14.74 -15.22 5.55
CA GLY A 70 13.59 -14.59 6.20
C GLY A 70 13.23 -15.27 7.52
N HIS A 71 13.31 -16.61 7.57
CA HIS A 71 13.12 -17.35 8.81
C HIS A 71 14.22 -17.06 9.83
N VAL A 72 15.48 -16.94 9.39
CA VAL A 72 16.62 -16.62 10.26
C VAL A 72 16.57 -15.17 10.76
N HIS A 73 16.11 -14.23 9.93
CA HIS A 73 16.07 -12.80 10.21
C HIS A 73 14.63 -12.27 10.34
N ILE A 74 13.77 -13.00 11.05
CA ILE A 74 12.33 -12.73 11.12
C ILE A 74 11.98 -11.30 11.55
N LEU A 75 12.72 -10.73 12.51
CA LEU A 75 12.53 -9.35 12.99
C LEU A 75 12.77 -8.28 11.91
N ARG A 76 13.41 -8.65 10.79
CA ARG A 76 13.79 -7.75 9.69
C ARG A 76 12.97 -8.00 8.43
N VAL A 77 12.17 -9.07 8.40
CA VAL A 77 11.25 -9.37 7.32
C VAL A 77 10.34 -8.17 6.99
N PRO A 78 9.76 -7.44 7.98
CA PRO A 78 8.90 -6.29 7.70
C PRO A 78 9.52 -5.22 6.80
N MET A 79 10.82 -4.97 6.93
CA MET A 79 11.56 -3.99 6.11
C MET A 79 11.66 -4.39 4.63
N THR A 80 11.49 -5.68 4.32
CA THR A 80 11.61 -6.22 2.96
C THR A 80 10.28 -6.44 2.27
N LEU A 81 9.16 -6.45 3.03
CA LEU A 81 7.84 -6.80 2.53
C LEU A 81 7.37 -5.89 1.39
N ASN A 82 7.59 -4.58 1.50
CA ASN A 82 7.18 -3.62 0.47
C ASN A 82 7.86 -3.93 -0.87
N TYR A 83 9.17 -4.20 -0.84
CA TYR A 83 9.93 -4.52 -2.04
C TYR A 83 9.51 -5.86 -2.65
N LEU A 84 9.25 -6.88 -1.83
CA LEU A 84 8.73 -8.16 -2.31
C LEU A 84 7.35 -8.01 -2.94
N ASN A 85 6.44 -7.26 -2.32
CA ASN A 85 5.11 -7.02 -2.88
C ASN A 85 5.13 -6.18 -4.17
N LEU A 86 6.19 -5.38 -4.39
CA LEU A 86 6.39 -4.67 -5.64
C LEU A 86 6.73 -5.63 -6.80
N VAL A 87 7.72 -6.51 -6.59
CA VAL A 87 8.32 -7.34 -7.65
C VAL A 87 7.56 -8.65 -7.90
N LEU A 88 7.08 -9.34 -6.86
CA LEU A 88 6.47 -10.67 -6.96
C LEU A 88 5.24 -10.71 -7.90
N PRO A 89 4.34 -9.71 -7.93
CA PRO A 89 3.24 -9.70 -8.88
C PRO A 89 3.71 -9.56 -10.34
N CYS A 90 4.70 -8.69 -10.59
CA CYS A 90 5.26 -8.47 -11.92
C CYS A 90 5.95 -9.73 -12.45
N LEU A 91 6.78 -10.36 -11.60
CA LEU A 91 7.41 -11.66 -11.88
C LEU A 91 6.36 -12.75 -12.11
N SER A 92 5.36 -12.85 -11.24
CA SER A 92 4.32 -13.87 -11.34
C SER A 92 3.53 -13.76 -12.64
N ARG A 93 3.31 -12.53 -13.13
CA ARG A 93 2.67 -12.30 -14.43
C ARG A 93 3.59 -12.75 -15.56
N THR A 94 4.88 -12.38 -15.53
CA THR A 94 5.86 -12.81 -16.53
C THR A 94 5.94 -14.34 -16.64
N LEU A 95 6.05 -15.04 -15.51
CA LEU A 95 6.06 -16.51 -15.49
C LEU A 95 4.77 -17.12 -16.04
N ARG A 96 3.61 -16.51 -15.76
CA ARG A 96 2.32 -16.96 -16.29
C ARG A 96 2.22 -16.77 -17.79
N ASP A 97 2.60 -15.61 -18.29
CA ASP A 97 2.59 -15.32 -19.72
C ASP A 97 3.49 -16.31 -20.47
N MET A 98 4.69 -16.60 -19.94
CA MET A 98 5.58 -17.65 -20.50
C MET A 98 4.89 -19.02 -20.56
N THR A 99 4.25 -19.44 -19.46
CA THR A 99 3.50 -20.71 -19.40
C THR A 99 2.49 -20.83 -20.53
N MET A 100 1.72 -19.77 -20.76
CA MET A 100 0.67 -19.75 -21.77
C MET A 100 1.23 -19.96 -23.19
N TYR A 101 2.41 -19.41 -23.50
CA TYR A 101 2.99 -19.59 -24.83
C TYR A 101 3.50 -21.01 -25.07
N TYR A 102 4.28 -21.59 -24.14
CA TYR A 102 4.84 -22.92 -24.39
C TYR A 102 3.82 -24.05 -24.23
N GLU A 103 2.72 -23.83 -23.49
CA GLU A 103 1.61 -24.76 -23.33
C GLU A 103 0.58 -24.71 -24.47
N ASP A 104 0.61 -23.70 -25.34
CA ASP A 104 -0.32 -23.56 -26.47
C ASP A 104 -0.17 -24.72 -27.46
N LYS A 105 -1.00 -25.75 -27.29
CA LYS A 105 -0.98 -26.96 -28.14
C LYS A 105 -1.47 -26.71 -29.57
N THR A 106 -2.07 -25.56 -29.85
CA THR A 106 -2.63 -25.24 -31.19
C THR A 106 -1.56 -24.91 -32.22
N VAL A 107 -0.34 -24.55 -31.77
CA VAL A 107 0.77 -24.19 -32.65
C VAL A 107 2.00 -25.07 -32.43
N ARG A 108 2.88 -25.15 -33.44
CA ARG A 108 4.13 -25.91 -33.39
C ARG A 108 5.08 -25.33 -32.33
N LYS A 109 5.90 -26.18 -31.71
CA LYS A 109 6.88 -25.81 -30.65
C LYS A 109 7.76 -24.62 -31.02
N GLU A 110 8.23 -24.55 -32.27
CA GLU A 110 9.06 -23.43 -32.75
C GLU A 110 8.28 -22.11 -32.75
N ILE A 111 7.02 -22.15 -33.21
CA ILE A 111 6.13 -20.98 -33.24
C ILE A 111 5.82 -20.53 -31.81
N ARG A 112 5.65 -21.45 -30.86
CA ARG A 112 5.48 -21.12 -29.43
C ARG A 112 6.66 -20.31 -28.90
N TRP A 113 7.89 -20.79 -29.13
CA TRP A 113 9.11 -20.10 -28.73
C TRP A 113 9.22 -18.71 -29.37
N ARG A 114 9.11 -18.63 -30.70
CA ARG A 114 9.23 -17.35 -31.43
C ARG A 114 8.16 -16.34 -31.00
N ARG A 115 6.91 -16.78 -30.80
CA ARG A 115 5.83 -15.92 -30.30
C ARG A 115 6.14 -15.43 -28.89
N MET A 116 6.49 -16.34 -27.98
CA MET A 116 6.84 -15.98 -26.60
C MET A 116 7.96 -14.94 -26.57
N TYR A 117 9.09 -15.23 -27.22
CA TYR A 117 10.28 -14.39 -27.16
C TYR A 117 10.02 -12.98 -27.74
N ASN A 118 9.37 -12.90 -28.90
CA ASN A 118 9.11 -11.62 -29.56
C ASN A 118 7.99 -10.82 -28.91
N LYS A 119 6.82 -11.44 -28.66
CA LYS A 119 5.69 -10.72 -28.06
C LYS A 119 6.01 -10.23 -26.66
N MET A 120 6.68 -11.06 -25.86
CA MET A 120 7.07 -10.63 -24.52
C MET A 120 8.12 -9.52 -24.59
N LYS A 121 9.09 -9.54 -25.51
CA LYS A 121 10.05 -8.43 -25.68
C LYS A 121 9.35 -7.09 -25.91
N ASP A 122 8.31 -7.08 -26.74
CA ASP A 122 7.58 -5.86 -27.10
C ASP A 122 6.73 -5.31 -25.93
N GLU A 123 6.40 -6.11 -24.91
CA GLU A 123 5.61 -5.68 -23.75
C GLU A 123 6.29 -4.62 -22.87
N VAL A 124 7.62 -4.52 -22.94
CA VAL A 124 8.41 -3.67 -22.03
C VAL A 124 9.49 -2.95 -22.84
N GLU A 125 9.06 -2.03 -23.70
CA GLU A 125 9.96 -1.14 -24.47
C GLU A 125 11.07 -1.89 -25.23
N GLY A 126 10.77 -3.10 -25.73
CA GLY A 126 11.74 -3.91 -26.48
C GLY A 126 12.77 -4.65 -25.61
N LEU A 127 12.63 -4.65 -24.28
CA LEU A 127 13.53 -5.34 -23.37
C LEU A 127 13.39 -6.87 -23.51
N PRO A 128 14.42 -7.60 -23.97
CA PRO A 128 14.30 -9.02 -24.17
C PRO A 128 14.18 -9.78 -22.84
N LEU A 129 13.55 -10.95 -22.91
CA LEU A 129 13.13 -11.69 -21.73
C LEU A 129 14.27 -12.04 -20.75
N PRO A 130 15.48 -12.47 -21.19
CA PRO A 130 16.61 -12.67 -20.27
C PRO A 130 16.95 -11.42 -19.47
N GLN A 131 17.05 -10.27 -20.13
CA GLN A 131 17.38 -8.99 -19.51
C GLN A 131 16.29 -8.54 -18.52
N ARG A 132 15.02 -8.85 -18.79
CA ARG A 132 13.93 -8.63 -17.83
C ARG A 132 14.15 -9.43 -16.55
N PHE A 133 14.54 -10.70 -16.66
CA PHE A 133 14.86 -11.53 -15.48
C PHE A 133 16.13 -11.06 -14.76
N VAL A 134 17.15 -10.57 -15.48
CA VAL A 134 18.32 -9.93 -14.85
C VAL A 134 17.89 -8.78 -13.92
N VAL A 135 16.93 -7.96 -14.34
CA VAL A 135 16.38 -6.88 -13.50
C VAL A 135 15.67 -7.45 -12.27
N TYR A 136 14.82 -8.47 -12.42
CA TYR A 136 14.17 -9.14 -11.28
C TYR A 136 15.19 -9.74 -10.31
N ASN A 137 16.19 -10.45 -10.83
CA ASN A 137 17.25 -11.10 -10.06
C ASN A 137 18.09 -10.08 -9.29
N HIS A 138 18.43 -8.96 -9.93
CA HIS A 138 19.18 -7.89 -9.29
C HIS A 138 18.36 -7.22 -8.18
N PHE A 139 17.09 -6.90 -8.44
CA PHE A 139 16.17 -6.36 -7.44
C PHE A 139 16.05 -7.30 -6.23
N LEU A 140 15.74 -8.58 -6.45
CA LEU A 140 15.61 -9.57 -5.38
C LEU A 140 16.93 -9.76 -4.61
N THR A 141 18.07 -9.65 -5.29
CA THR A 141 19.39 -9.68 -4.64
C THR A 141 19.60 -8.47 -3.74
N MET A 142 19.15 -7.26 -4.12
CA MET A 142 19.20 -6.09 -3.25
C MET A 142 18.28 -6.25 -2.04
N VAL A 143 17.06 -6.77 -2.23
CA VAL A 143 16.15 -7.10 -1.12
C VAL A 143 16.79 -8.10 -0.16
N ARG A 144 17.50 -9.11 -0.68
CA ARG A 144 18.23 -10.06 0.16
C ARG A 144 19.34 -9.39 0.95
N ARG A 145 20.11 -8.48 0.33
CA ARG A 145 21.17 -7.71 1.01
C ARG A 145 20.59 -6.81 2.10
N LEU A 146 19.43 -6.21 1.85
CA LEU A 146 18.67 -5.46 2.85
C LEU A 146 18.26 -6.35 4.02
N LEU A 147 17.79 -7.58 3.76
CA LEU A 147 17.40 -8.54 4.79
C LEU A 147 18.58 -8.97 5.68
N THR A 148 19.77 -9.14 5.09
CA THR A 148 20.96 -9.66 5.78
C THR A 148 21.90 -8.59 6.33
N GLN A 149 21.63 -7.29 6.13
CA GLN A 149 22.56 -6.19 6.50
C GLN A 149 23.92 -6.37 5.81
N SER A 150 23.90 -6.78 4.54
CA SER A 150 25.14 -6.89 3.79
C SER A 150 25.80 -5.51 3.67
N LYS A 151 27.12 -5.44 3.90
CA LYS A 151 27.91 -4.21 3.67
C LYS A 151 27.84 -3.72 2.22
N ASN A 152 27.46 -4.60 1.29
CA ASN A 152 27.29 -4.31 -0.13
C ASN A 152 25.86 -3.91 -0.48
N PHE A 153 25.05 -3.53 0.51
CA PHE A 153 23.71 -2.99 0.28
C PHE A 153 23.79 -1.53 -0.15
N ASP A 154 23.12 -1.23 -1.25
CA ASP A 154 23.04 0.10 -1.85
C ASP A 154 21.55 0.47 -1.96
N PHE A 155 21.15 1.50 -1.22
CA PHE A 155 19.77 1.97 -1.18
C PHE A 155 19.37 2.68 -2.48
N ASP A 156 20.28 3.46 -3.07
CA ASP A 156 20.03 4.21 -4.31
C ASP A 156 19.82 3.23 -5.48
N ALA A 157 20.62 2.17 -5.52
CA ALA A 157 20.42 1.08 -6.47
C ALA A 157 19.05 0.39 -6.29
N LEU A 158 18.60 0.17 -5.05
CA LEU A 158 17.30 -0.44 -4.77
C LEU A 158 16.13 0.48 -5.17
N ASP A 159 16.21 1.79 -4.93
CA ASP A 159 15.16 2.74 -5.37
C ASP A 159 15.13 2.85 -6.90
N ALA A 160 16.28 2.91 -7.56
CA ALA A 160 16.36 2.91 -9.03
C ALA A 160 15.73 1.65 -9.63
N LEU A 161 15.99 0.48 -9.05
CA LEU A 161 15.36 -0.78 -9.49
C LEU A 161 13.86 -0.79 -9.18
N SER A 162 13.44 -0.21 -8.06
CA SER A 162 12.01 -0.04 -7.73
C SER A 162 11.28 0.77 -8.78
N GLY A 163 11.87 1.89 -9.23
CA GLY A 163 11.36 2.69 -10.34
C GLY A 163 11.24 1.90 -11.65
N ARG A 164 12.26 1.09 -11.99
CA ARG A 164 12.20 0.21 -13.17
C ARG A 164 11.10 -0.85 -13.09
N ILE A 165 10.91 -1.48 -11.92
CA ILE A 165 9.83 -2.45 -11.72
C ILE A 165 8.45 -1.78 -11.82
N MET A 166 8.29 -0.57 -11.28
CA MET A 166 7.06 0.22 -11.45
C MET A 166 6.80 0.51 -12.93
N ARG A 167 7.82 0.96 -13.67
CA ARG A 167 7.70 1.19 -15.11
C ARG A 167 7.27 -0.06 -15.88
N PHE A 168 7.79 -1.24 -15.52
CA PHE A 168 7.34 -2.51 -16.11
C PHE A 168 5.86 -2.78 -15.85
N ARG A 169 5.33 -2.39 -14.69
CA ARG A 169 3.91 -2.57 -14.36
C ARG A 169 3.03 -1.63 -15.19
N GLU A 170 3.45 -0.37 -15.36
CA GLU A 170 2.78 0.61 -16.21
C GLU A 170 2.70 0.15 -17.67
N LEU A 171 3.85 -0.20 -18.27
CA LEU A 171 3.95 -0.64 -19.67
C LEU A 171 3.11 -1.89 -19.94
N ARG A 172 2.98 -2.74 -18.93
CA ARG A 172 2.17 -3.96 -19.00
C ARG A 172 0.70 -3.70 -18.67
N GLY A 173 0.30 -2.45 -18.42
CA GLY A 173 -1.07 -2.05 -18.13
C GLY A 173 -1.62 -2.67 -16.85
N ILE A 174 -0.78 -2.83 -15.82
CA ILE A 174 -1.20 -3.20 -14.47
C ILE A 174 -1.62 -1.91 -13.77
N SER A 175 -2.91 -1.61 -13.73
CA SER A 175 -3.44 -0.38 -13.13
C SER A 175 -4.65 -0.65 -12.25
N LEU A 176 -4.81 0.15 -11.20
CA LEU A 176 -6.05 0.25 -10.43
C LEU A 176 -6.73 1.56 -10.83
N MET A 177 -7.99 1.49 -11.24
CA MET A 177 -8.85 2.66 -11.45
C MET A 177 -9.98 2.64 -10.43
N VAL A 178 -10.36 3.82 -9.95
CA VAL A 178 -11.50 4.00 -9.05
C VAL A 178 -12.47 4.96 -9.71
N TYR A 179 -13.76 4.62 -9.75
CA TYR A 179 -14.79 5.45 -10.36
C TYR A 179 -16.11 5.36 -9.61
N ILE A 180 -16.94 6.39 -9.75
CA ILE A 180 -18.33 6.38 -9.30
C ILE A 180 -19.19 6.05 -10.51
N SER A 181 -20.01 5.01 -10.40
CA SER A 181 -20.89 4.55 -11.45
C SER A 181 -22.10 5.49 -11.56
N PRO A 182 -22.42 6.02 -12.75
CA PRO A 182 -23.58 6.89 -12.91
C PRO A 182 -24.91 6.12 -12.77
N LEU A 183 -24.89 4.79 -12.88
CA LEU A 183 -26.08 3.94 -12.88
C LEU A 183 -26.67 3.76 -11.47
N ASP A 184 -25.81 3.58 -10.48
CA ASP A 184 -26.17 3.26 -9.10
C ASP A 184 -25.53 4.20 -8.07
N GLN A 185 -24.73 5.17 -8.52
CA GLN A 185 -23.93 6.07 -7.69
C GLN A 185 -22.93 5.34 -6.76
N GLY A 186 -22.72 4.04 -6.98
CA GLY A 186 -21.77 3.24 -6.24
C GLY A 186 -20.34 3.52 -6.68
N SER A 187 -19.39 3.48 -5.74
CA SER A 187 -17.97 3.57 -6.06
C SER A 187 -17.36 2.17 -6.28
N TYR A 188 -16.59 2.03 -7.35
CA TYR A 188 -16.01 0.77 -7.80
C TYR A 188 -14.50 0.87 -8.02
N LEU A 189 -13.81 -0.22 -7.71
CA LEU A 189 -12.40 -0.44 -7.97
C LEU A 189 -12.25 -1.42 -9.13
N LEU A 190 -11.60 -0.98 -10.20
CA LEU A 190 -11.28 -1.78 -11.38
C LEU A 190 -9.76 -2.01 -11.43
N LEU A 191 -9.36 -3.25 -11.17
CA LEU A 191 -8.03 -3.73 -11.50
C LEU A 191 -8.01 -4.12 -12.97
N ARG A 192 -7.16 -3.45 -13.73
CA ARG A 192 -6.80 -3.83 -15.09
C ARG A 192 -5.41 -4.43 -15.08
N SER A 193 -5.28 -5.57 -15.73
CA SER A 193 -4.01 -6.17 -16.13
C SER A 193 -4.18 -6.61 -17.58
N PHE A 194 -3.13 -7.10 -18.23
CA PHE A 194 -3.29 -7.95 -19.40
C PHE A 194 -2.93 -9.38 -19.02
N GLN A 195 -3.67 -10.33 -19.54
CA GLN A 195 -3.37 -11.76 -19.51
C GLN A 195 -3.51 -12.26 -20.94
N ASN A 196 -2.46 -12.89 -21.49
CA ASN A 196 -2.46 -13.46 -22.85
C ASN A 196 -2.61 -12.42 -23.98
N GLY A 197 -2.10 -11.20 -23.79
CA GLY A 197 -2.30 -10.10 -24.74
C GLY A 197 -3.75 -9.58 -24.80
N ALA A 198 -4.67 -10.18 -24.05
CA ALA A 198 -6.01 -9.69 -23.82
C ALA A 198 -6.08 -8.94 -22.49
N PRO A 199 -6.90 -7.89 -22.38
CA PRO A 199 -7.07 -7.21 -21.10
C PRO A 199 -7.85 -8.11 -20.13
N TRP A 200 -7.31 -8.26 -18.93
CA TRP A 200 -7.94 -8.92 -17.80
C TRP A 200 -8.42 -7.87 -16.80
N TYR A 201 -9.63 -8.05 -16.31
CA TYR A 201 -10.27 -7.12 -15.40
C TYR A 201 -10.74 -7.84 -14.15
N ALA A 202 -10.56 -7.20 -12.99
CA ALA A 202 -11.29 -7.53 -11.78
C ALA A 202 -11.95 -6.26 -11.26
N LEU A 203 -13.28 -6.30 -11.16
CA LEU A 203 -14.10 -5.17 -10.71
C LEU A 203 -14.75 -5.51 -9.37
N ARG A 204 -14.68 -4.63 -8.38
CA ARG A 204 -15.43 -4.78 -7.12
C ARG A 204 -15.93 -3.42 -6.64
N GLY A 205 -17.14 -3.40 -6.08
CA GLY A 205 -17.62 -2.24 -5.33
C GLY A 205 -16.82 -2.05 -4.04
N THR A 206 -16.63 -0.80 -3.60
CA THR A 206 -16.05 -0.52 -2.28
C THR A 206 -16.87 -1.15 -1.15
N HIS A 207 -18.19 -1.23 -1.31
CA HIS A 207 -19.10 -1.86 -0.35
C HIS A 207 -18.79 -3.35 -0.14
N GLU A 208 -18.27 -4.06 -1.15
CA GLU A 208 -17.93 -5.49 -1.11
C GLU A 208 -16.56 -5.80 -0.47
N LEU A 209 -15.73 -4.77 -0.27
CA LEU A 209 -14.33 -4.93 0.11
C LEU A 209 -14.08 -4.44 1.53
N CYS A 210 -13.27 -5.18 2.28
CA CYS A 210 -12.71 -4.73 3.54
C CYS A 210 -11.25 -4.32 3.35
N ILE A 211 -10.85 -3.21 3.98
CA ILE A 211 -9.47 -2.68 3.90
C ILE A 211 -8.72 -2.84 5.22
N SER A 212 -7.46 -3.25 5.14
CA SER A 212 -6.55 -3.32 6.29
C SER A 212 -5.11 -3.06 5.86
N ARG A 213 -4.31 -2.44 6.72
CA ARG A 213 -2.87 -2.25 6.49
C ARG A 213 -2.04 -3.44 6.96
N GLU A 214 -1.01 -3.74 6.19
CA GLU A 214 0.04 -4.71 6.50
C GLU A 214 1.38 -4.17 5.99
N GLY A 215 2.23 -3.67 6.88
CA GLY A 215 3.47 -2.96 6.53
C GLY A 215 3.19 -1.68 5.71
N GLY A 216 3.87 -1.50 4.58
CA GLY A 216 3.61 -0.42 3.60
C GLY A 216 2.62 -0.81 2.51
N ALA A 217 1.72 -1.75 2.80
CA ALA A 217 0.68 -2.19 1.87
C ALA A 217 -0.73 -2.13 2.48
N LEU A 218 -1.73 -1.93 1.61
CA LEU A 218 -3.14 -2.09 1.92
C LEU A 218 -3.67 -3.36 1.29
N GLN A 219 -4.23 -4.23 2.13
CA GLN A 219 -4.94 -5.42 1.70
C GLN A 219 -6.42 -5.11 1.55
N LEU A 220 -6.94 -5.42 0.36
CA LEU A 220 -8.36 -5.42 0.05
C LEU A 220 -8.83 -6.87 0.03
N ARG A 221 -9.72 -7.22 0.96
CA ARG A 221 -10.28 -8.56 1.11
C ARG A 221 -11.77 -8.54 0.78
N ARG A 222 -12.29 -9.64 0.25
CA ARG A 222 -13.71 -9.84 0.01
C ARG A 222 -14.19 -11.10 0.72
N TRP A 223 -15.46 -11.15 1.08
CA TRP A 223 -16.07 -12.41 1.50
C TRP A 223 -16.16 -13.38 0.31
N SER A 224 -15.84 -14.65 0.55
CA SER A 224 -15.97 -15.73 -0.44
C SER A 224 -17.04 -16.71 0.02
N THR A 225 -18.23 -16.64 -0.56
CA THR A 225 -19.35 -17.55 -0.23
C THR A 225 -18.99 -19.02 -0.38
N THR A 226 -18.27 -19.40 -1.43
CA THR A 226 -17.83 -20.80 -1.64
C THR A 226 -16.88 -21.31 -0.56
N ALA A 227 -16.05 -20.43 0.00
CA ALA A 227 -15.02 -20.81 0.97
C ALA A 227 -15.38 -20.43 2.41
N GLN A 228 -16.53 -19.76 2.60
CA GLN A 228 -17.01 -19.24 3.88
C GLN A 228 -15.95 -18.48 4.68
N CYS A 229 -15.10 -17.71 3.97
CA CYS A 229 -14.03 -16.93 4.59
C CYS A 229 -13.68 -15.68 3.78
N ALA A 230 -13.01 -14.73 4.44
CA ALA A 230 -12.44 -13.57 3.77
C ALA A 230 -11.23 -13.98 2.92
N LYS A 231 -11.25 -13.65 1.63
CA LYS A 231 -10.16 -13.89 0.68
C LYS A 231 -9.55 -12.59 0.21
N ALA A 232 -8.23 -12.57 0.04
CA ALA A 232 -7.53 -11.47 -0.60
C ALA A 232 -8.06 -11.26 -2.02
N TRP A 233 -8.45 -10.03 -2.32
CA TRP A 233 -8.80 -9.59 -3.66
C TRP A 233 -7.65 -8.83 -4.30
N ALA A 234 -7.03 -7.91 -3.55
CA ALA A 234 -5.89 -7.13 -4.00
C ALA A 234 -4.95 -6.77 -2.85
N THR A 235 -3.66 -6.63 -3.15
CA THR A 235 -2.66 -6.05 -2.26
C THR A 235 -2.03 -4.86 -2.99
N LEU A 236 -2.22 -3.67 -2.44
CA LEU A 236 -1.71 -2.41 -2.99
C LEU A 236 -0.49 -1.99 -2.18
N VAL A 237 0.62 -1.74 -2.87
CA VAL A 237 1.89 -1.36 -2.25
C VAL A 237 2.18 0.08 -2.63
N PHE A 238 2.56 0.87 -1.64
CA PHE A 238 2.79 2.29 -1.80
C PHE A 238 4.27 2.61 -1.66
N LYS A 239 4.76 3.62 -2.39
CA LYS A 239 6.16 4.03 -2.28
C LYS A 239 6.39 4.72 -0.94
N THR A 240 5.42 5.52 -0.51
CA THR A 240 5.47 6.30 0.72
C THR A 240 4.30 5.97 1.64
N TRP A 241 4.51 6.22 2.93
CA TRP A 241 3.42 6.09 3.91
C TRP A 241 2.30 7.10 3.61
N GLU A 242 2.65 8.31 3.16
CA GLU A 242 1.69 9.34 2.78
C GLU A 242 0.74 8.87 1.67
N GLU A 243 1.27 8.29 0.59
CA GLU A 243 0.46 7.76 -0.51
C GLU A 243 -0.53 6.67 -0.04
N MET A 244 -0.08 5.79 0.86
CA MET A 244 -0.91 4.77 1.46
C MET A 244 -2.06 5.37 2.28
N ILE A 245 -1.76 6.37 3.11
CA ILE A 245 -2.77 7.09 3.91
C ILE A 245 -3.79 7.78 3.00
N LEU A 246 -3.33 8.44 1.93
CA LEU A 246 -4.22 9.10 0.98
C LEU A 246 -5.15 8.11 0.29
N PHE A 247 -4.63 6.96 -0.14
CA PHE A 247 -5.47 5.91 -0.71
C PHE A 247 -6.48 5.37 0.30
N HIS A 248 -6.05 5.08 1.53
CA HIS A 248 -6.96 4.59 2.58
C HIS A 248 -8.07 5.58 2.88
N CYS A 249 -7.75 6.86 3.08
CA CYS A 249 -8.75 7.89 3.34
C CYS A 249 -9.74 8.00 2.17
N THR A 250 -9.23 7.99 0.93
CA THR A 250 -10.07 8.00 -0.28
C THR A 250 -11.00 6.80 -0.33
N PHE A 251 -10.49 5.59 -0.07
CA PHE A 251 -11.28 4.36 -0.04
C PHE A 251 -12.38 4.43 1.03
N MET A 252 -12.06 4.90 2.24
CA MET A 252 -13.01 5.02 3.34
C MET A 252 -14.10 6.04 3.04
N SER A 253 -13.75 7.21 2.48
CA SER A 253 -14.74 8.19 2.04
C SER A 253 -15.65 7.61 0.96
N LEU A 254 -15.10 6.96 -0.06
CA LEU A 254 -15.90 6.33 -1.12
C LEU A 254 -16.80 5.21 -0.58
N LYS A 255 -16.32 4.39 0.36
CA LYS A 255 -17.10 3.31 0.99
C LYS A 255 -18.24 3.87 1.86
N ALA A 256 -17.97 4.89 2.67
CA ALA A 256 -18.97 5.51 3.55
C ALA A 256 -20.11 6.18 2.78
N TRP A 257 -19.79 6.78 1.62
CA TRP A 257 -20.79 7.42 0.76
C TRP A 257 -21.47 6.46 -0.23
N ASN A 258 -21.07 5.19 -0.26
CA ASN A 258 -21.69 4.22 -1.15
C ASN A 258 -23.01 3.73 -0.54
N THR A 259 -24.13 3.97 -1.23
CA THR A 259 -25.48 3.58 -0.81
C THR A 259 -25.66 2.08 -0.64
N LEU A 260 -24.78 1.28 -1.26
CA LEU A 260 -24.76 -0.18 -1.14
C LEU A 260 -23.98 -0.66 0.10
N THR A 261 -23.31 0.23 0.83
CA THR A 261 -22.61 -0.11 2.06
C THR A 261 -23.59 -0.24 3.20
N ILE A 262 -23.77 -1.47 3.71
CA ILE A 262 -24.65 -1.75 4.85
C ILE A 262 -23.95 -1.40 6.17
N GLN A 263 -22.69 -1.81 6.32
CA GLN A 263 -21.91 -1.59 7.54
C GLN A 263 -20.43 -1.50 7.19
N ILE A 264 -19.70 -0.66 7.94
CA ILE A 264 -18.24 -0.55 7.85
C ILE A 264 -17.67 -1.03 9.17
N SER A 265 -16.75 -2.00 9.14
CA SER A 265 -16.15 -2.48 10.38
C SER A 265 -15.37 -1.35 11.06
N PRO A 266 -15.49 -1.17 12.39
CA PRO A 266 -14.70 -0.18 13.14
C PRO A 266 -13.18 -0.32 12.96
N LYS A 267 -12.72 -1.52 12.57
CA LYS A 267 -11.31 -1.81 12.29
C LYS A 267 -10.84 -1.22 10.96
N GLU A 268 -11.73 -0.97 10.01
CA GLU A 268 -11.36 -0.39 8.70
C GLU A 268 -11.06 1.11 8.81
N TYR A 269 -11.70 1.82 9.75
CA TYR A 269 -11.41 3.23 10.03
C TYR A 269 -10.03 3.45 10.66
N LYS A 270 -9.40 2.39 11.19
CA LYS A 270 -8.11 2.45 11.88
C LYS A 270 -7.07 1.70 11.09
N LEU A 271 -5.99 2.37 10.70
CA LEU A 271 -4.84 1.68 10.17
C LEU A 271 -4.02 1.07 11.30
N SER A 272 -3.58 -0.17 11.09
CA SER A 272 -2.58 -0.79 11.96
C SER A 272 -1.30 0.05 11.96
N SER A 273 -0.54 -0.04 13.05
CA SER A 273 0.73 0.69 13.23
C SER A 273 0.60 2.23 13.32
N GLU A 274 -0.59 2.80 13.46
CA GLU A 274 -0.77 4.21 13.82
C GLU A 274 -1.12 4.39 15.31
N ARG A 275 -0.36 5.26 15.99
CA ARG A 275 -0.64 5.66 17.36
C ARG A 275 -1.38 7.00 17.35
N ARG A 276 -2.52 7.06 18.04
CA ARG A 276 -3.24 8.32 18.28
C ARG A 276 -2.54 9.11 19.38
N LEU A 277 -2.00 10.29 19.05
CA LEU A 277 -1.35 11.19 20.00
C LEU A 277 -2.32 12.19 20.63
N PHE A 278 -3.36 12.58 19.89
CA PHE A 278 -4.30 13.61 20.31
C PHE A 278 -5.65 13.43 19.61
N GLN A 279 -6.73 13.84 20.25
CA GLN A 279 -8.05 13.96 19.64
C GLN A 279 -8.86 15.07 20.32
N ALA A 280 -9.54 15.89 19.52
CA ALA A 280 -10.46 16.92 20.02
C ALA A 280 -11.53 17.27 18.99
N GLN A 281 -12.54 18.00 19.41
CA GLN A 281 -13.54 18.57 18.49
C GLN A 281 -13.07 19.92 17.96
N ILE A 282 -13.26 20.11 16.66
CA ILE A 282 -13.07 21.39 15.97
C ILE A 282 -14.35 21.79 15.24
N ILE A 283 -14.50 23.10 15.03
CA ILE A 283 -15.47 23.67 14.10
C ILE A 283 -14.69 24.01 12.84
N ASP A 284 -15.01 23.33 11.74
CA ASP A 284 -14.37 23.53 10.45
C ASP A 284 -15.45 23.54 9.35
N ASP A 285 -15.38 24.55 8.50
CA ASP A 285 -16.35 24.85 7.43
C ASP A 285 -17.82 24.92 7.90
N GLY A 286 -18.03 25.36 9.15
CA GLY A 286 -19.35 25.45 9.78
C GLY A 286 -19.88 24.13 10.36
N PHE A 287 -19.12 23.04 10.25
CA PHE A 287 -19.47 21.73 10.76
C PHE A 287 -18.57 21.33 11.93
N ARG A 288 -19.08 20.44 12.80
CA ARG A 288 -18.29 19.83 13.87
C ARG A 288 -17.52 18.63 13.31
N HIS A 289 -16.22 18.62 13.56
CA HIS A 289 -15.33 17.54 13.15
C HIS A 289 -14.52 17.02 14.33
N SER A 290 -14.16 15.74 14.27
CA SER A 290 -13.13 15.19 15.15
C SER A 290 -11.77 15.40 14.50
N LEU A 291 -10.92 16.22 15.13
CA LEU A 291 -9.52 16.36 14.76
C LEU A 291 -8.69 15.35 15.54
N ILE A 292 -7.89 14.56 14.84
CA ILE A 292 -7.05 13.51 15.40
C ILE A 292 -5.62 13.69 14.91
N VAL A 293 -4.64 13.54 15.81
CA VAL A 293 -3.22 13.49 15.46
C VAL A 293 -2.76 12.04 15.55
N TYR A 294 -2.26 11.51 14.43
CA TYR A 294 -1.67 10.18 14.36
C TYR A 294 -0.16 10.27 14.15
N GLU A 295 0.55 9.32 14.74
CA GLU A 295 1.97 9.06 14.48
C GLU A 295 2.12 7.61 14.00
N ASP A 296 2.81 7.44 12.88
CA ASP A 296 3.14 6.14 12.34
C ASP A 296 4.29 5.48 13.13
N ALA A 297 4.09 4.23 13.54
CA ALA A 297 5.05 3.53 14.39
C ALA A 297 6.38 3.23 13.66
N GLU A 298 6.32 2.98 12.35
CA GLU A 298 7.46 2.58 11.51
C GLU A 298 8.26 3.78 11.02
N THR A 299 7.60 4.75 10.39
CA THR A 299 8.22 5.93 9.77
C THR A 299 8.38 7.11 10.72
N LYS A 300 7.68 7.11 11.86
CA LYS A 300 7.52 8.27 12.76
C LYS A 300 6.84 9.48 12.09
N GLY A 301 6.23 9.28 10.92
CA GLY A 301 5.45 10.32 10.24
C GLY A 301 4.25 10.74 11.08
N ILE A 302 4.01 12.05 11.16
CA ILE A 302 2.86 12.61 11.89
C ILE A 302 1.84 13.12 10.88
N ARG A 303 0.56 12.80 11.09
CA ARG A 303 -0.54 13.36 10.30
C ARG A 303 -1.66 13.92 11.17
N LEU A 304 -2.26 14.99 10.66
CA LEU A 304 -3.53 15.51 11.13
C LEU A 304 -4.65 14.87 10.31
N HIS A 305 -5.72 14.47 10.97
CA HIS A 305 -6.86 13.83 10.35
C HIS A 305 -8.15 14.43 10.88
N ALA A 306 -8.99 14.96 9.99
CA ALA A 306 -10.32 15.43 10.33
C ALA A 306 -11.36 14.45 9.80
N ALA A 307 -12.26 14.03 10.68
CA ALA A 307 -13.38 13.16 10.37
C ALA A 307 -14.70 13.77 10.82
N VAL A 308 -15.80 13.34 10.21
CA VAL A 308 -17.16 13.72 10.64
C VAL A 308 -17.38 13.32 12.09
N TRP A 309 -17.87 14.25 12.91
CA TRP A 309 -18.08 14.03 14.35
C TRP A 309 -19.29 13.14 14.65
N GLU A 310 -20.44 13.43 14.03
CA GLU A 310 -21.72 12.79 14.34
C GLU A 310 -22.56 12.50 13.10
N GLY A 311 -23.58 11.65 13.24
CA GLY A 311 -24.45 11.20 12.17
C GLY A 311 -23.96 9.93 11.47
N GLU A 312 -24.66 9.54 10.40
CA GLU A 312 -24.41 8.29 9.66
C GLU A 312 -22.99 8.18 9.10
N LEU A 313 -22.38 9.32 8.78
CA LEU A 313 -21.02 9.39 8.24
C LEU A 313 -19.95 9.58 9.33
N CYS A 314 -20.29 9.42 10.61
CA CYS A 314 -19.33 9.53 11.71
C CYS A 314 -18.06 8.73 11.41
N ARG A 315 -16.88 9.33 11.68
CA ARG A 315 -15.54 8.78 11.38
C ARG A 315 -15.15 8.75 9.90
N CYS A 316 -16.04 9.14 8.98
CA CYS A 316 -15.67 9.33 7.57
C CYS A 316 -14.61 10.44 7.45
N PRO A 317 -13.49 10.18 6.73
CA PRO A 317 -12.49 11.20 6.46
C PRO A 317 -13.08 12.40 5.70
N VAL A 318 -12.75 13.61 6.15
CA VAL A 318 -13.05 14.88 5.47
C VAL A 318 -11.79 15.42 4.83
N TRP A 319 -10.70 15.50 5.59
CA TRP A 319 -9.38 15.83 5.08
C TRP A 319 -8.28 15.21 5.94
N THR A 320 -7.08 15.09 5.36
CA THR A 320 -5.86 14.70 6.08
C THR A 320 -4.72 15.63 5.68
N ALA A 321 -3.77 15.85 6.57
CA ALA A 321 -2.57 16.64 6.28
C ALA A 321 -1.35 15.98 6.92
N PHE A 322 -0.20 16.04 6.25
CA PHE A 322 1.05 15.51 6.77
C PHE A 322 1.87 16.62 7.40
N VAL A 323 2.38 16.36 8.60
CA VAL A 323 3.28 17.28 9.30
C VAL A 323 4.69 16.93 8.85
N THR A 324 5.28 17.76 8.00
CA THR A 324 6.65 17.59 7.51
C THR A 324 7.61 18.54 8.24
N HIS A 325 8.77 18.84 7.63
CA HIS A 325 9.86 19.63 8.22
C HIS A 325 9.47 21.05 8.68
N GLN A 326 8.40 21.64 8.14
CA GLN A 326 7.91 22.97 8.52
C GLN A 326 7.55 23.07 10.01
N SER A 327 7.20 21.96 10.65
CA SER A 327 6.84 21.97 12.08
C SER A 327 7.98 22.33 13.03
N SER A 328 9.24 22.23 12.58
CA SER A 328 10.40 22.69 13.36
C SER A 328 10.50 24.21 13.47
N SER A 329 9.78 24.95 12.61
CA SER A 329 9.73 26.41 12.68
C SER A 329 8.84 26.88 13.82
N LEU A 330 9.34 27.76 14.68
CA LEU A 330 8.54 28.40 15.74
C LEU A 330 7.36 29.24 15.19
N THR A 331 7.40 29.57 13.89
CA THR A 331 6.32 30.31 13.22
C THR A 331 5.28 29.42 12.54
N TRP A 332 5.51 28.10 12.53
CA TRP A 332 4.60 27.13 11.92
C TRP A 332 3.24 27.13 12.62
N LEU A 333 3.26 27.05 13.94
CA LEU A 333 2.06 27.04 14.78
C LEU A 333 1.96 28.35 15.56
N HIS A 334 0.92 29.14 15.27
CA HIS A 334 0.67 30.41 15.93
C HIS A 334 -0.68 30.42 16.64
N ARG A 335 -0.71 30.85 17.90
CA ARG A 335 -1.97 30.98 18.66
C ARG A 335 -2.62 32.33 18.34
N LYS A 336 -3.78 32.29 17.68
CA LYS A 336 -4.57 33.50 17.37
C LYS A 336 -5.50 33.89 18.52
N SER A 337 -6.11 32.91 19.17
CA SER A 337 -6.97 33.13 20.34
C SER A 337 -6.95 31.92 21.28
N ALA A 338 -7.82 31.89 22.29
CA ALA A 338 -7.93 30.74 23.18
C ALA A 338 -8.46 29.47 22.47
N HIS A 339 -9.26 29.64 21.42
CA HIS A 339 -9.83 28.54 20.64
C HIS A 339 -9.15 28.35 19.27
N ARG A 340 -8.45 29.38 18.77
CA ARG A 340 -7.98 29.39 17.37
C ARG A 340 -6.48 29.29 17.26
N LEU A 341 -6.02 28.34 16.46
CA LEU A 341 -4.62 28.14 16.10
C LEU A 341 -4.45 28.29 14.58
N TRP A 342 -3.31 28.81 14.16
CA TRP A 342 -2.91 28.91 12.77
C TRP A 342 -1.75 27.98 12.47
N LEU A 343 -1.88 27.23 11.38
CA LEU A 343 -0.85 26.36 10.82
C LEU A 343 -0.37 26.95 9.49
N ARG A 344 0.91 27.31 9.41
CA ARG A 344 1.54 27.77 8.16
C ARG A 344 2.04 26.61 7.33
N ASP A 345 2.12 26.80 6.01
CA ASP A 345 2.75 25.85 5.07
C ASP A 345 2.29 24.39 5.22
N ILE A 346 1.03 24.21 5.63
CA ILE A 346 0.39 22.90 5.72
C ILE A 346 -0.45 22.66 4.47
N HIS A 347 -0.21 21.52 3.83
CA HIS A 347 -1.02 21.06 2.71
C HIS A 347 -2.08 20.08 3.22
N ILE A 348 -3.35 20.35 2.88
CA ILE A 348 -4.48 19.51 3.24
C ILE A 348 -4.97 18.76 2.01
N TYR A 349 -5.21 17.47 2.15
CA TYR A 349 -5.81 16.61 1.15
C TYR A 349 -7.27 16.39 1.51
N VAL A 350 -8.18 16.81 0.65
CA VAL A 350 -9.62 16.87 0.91
C VAL A 350 -10.32 15.70 0.20
N PHE A 351 -11.20 15.00 0.91
CA PHE A 351 -11.96 13.85 0.39
C PHE A 351 -13.47 14.13 0.30
N CYS A 352 -13.89 15.35 0.63
CA CYS A 352 -15.28 15.79 0.58
C CYS A 352 -15.43 16.94 -0.43
N SER A 353 -16.27 16.77 -1.46
CA SER A 353 -16.50 17.79 -2.49
C SER A 353 -17.19 19.06 -1.96
N ARG A 354 -17.91 18.94 -0.83
CA ARG A 354 -18.59 20.07 -0.19
C ARG A 354 -17.64 20.91 0.67
N TYR A 355 -16.48 20.38 1.03
CA TYR A 355 -15.52 21.06 1.90
C TYR A 355 -14.81 22.19 1.17
N ARG A 356 -14.88 23.40 1.73
CA ARG A 356 -14.27 24.60 1.15
C ARG A 356 -13.02 24.99 1.92
N SER A 357 -11.87 24.47 1.48
CA SER A 357 -10.56 24.74 2.11
C SER A 357 -10.22 26.23 2.25
N HIS A 358 -10.72 27.09 1.35
CA HIS A 358 -10.50 28.54 1.42
C HIS A 358 -11.14 29.17 2.67
N ASN A 359 -12.21 28.60 3.21
CA ASN A 359 -12.89 29.13 4.40
C ASN A 359 -12.00 29.05 5.64
N GLN A 360 -11.09 28.09 5.68
CA GLN A 360 -10.10 27.95 6.74
C GLN A 360 -8.79 28.69 6.47
N ARG A 361 -8.71 29.51 5.42
CA ARG A 361 -7.55 30.37 5.16
C ARG A 361 -7.95 31.85 5.08
N PRO A 362 -8.59 32.42 6.13
CA PRO A 362 -9.25 33.72 6.07
C PRO A 362 -8.30 34.94 6.11
N GLY A 363 -7.03 34.82 5.69
CA GLY A 363 -6.05 35.89 5.83
C GLY A 363 -5.03 35.99 4.69
N PRO A 364 -4.35 37.15 4.55
CA PRO A 364 -3.40 37.42 3.47
C PRO A 364 -2.18 36.49 3.48
N ALA A 365 -1.91 35.82 4.61
CA ALA A 365 -0.81 34.87 4.76
C ALA A 365 -1.19 33.41 4.38
N GLY A 366 -2.45 33.14 4.02
CA GLY A 366 -2.89 31.80 3.60
C GLY A 366 -2.76 30.69 4.66
N ALA A 367 -2.54 31.05 5.94
CA ALA A 367 -2.42 30.09 7.04
C ALA A 367 -3.74 29.36 7.28
N PHE A 368 -3.65 28.07 7.59
CA PHE A 368 -4.80 27.22 7.87
C PHE A 368 -5.25 27.40 9.33
N GLU A 369 -6.51 27.80 9.55
CA GLU A 369 -7.09 28.05 10.87
C GLU A 369 -7.77 26.77 11.42
N LEU A 370 -7.38 26.38 12.63
CA LEU A 370 -8.06 25.37 13.43
C LEU A 370 -8.84 26.07 14.54
N CYS A 371 -10.15 25.88 14.58
CA CYS A 371 -11.03 26.41 15.61
C CYS A 371 -11.51 25.29 16.54
N PHE A 372 -10.91 25.19 17.72
CA PHE A 372 -11.26 24.18 18.73
C PHE A 372 -12.52 24.57 19.49
N VAL A 373 -13.38 23.58 19.77
CA VAL A 373 -14.56 23.79 20.63
C VAL A 373 -14.12 24.11 22.06
N GLU A 374 -13.09 23.43 22.57
CA GLU A 374 -12.56 23.62 23.92
C GLU A 374 -11.19 24.35 23.90
N THR A 375 -11.00 25.30 24.82
CA THR A 375 -9.73 26.05 24.95
C THR A 375 -8.59 25.18 25.47
N THR A 376 -8.89 24.22 26.34
CA THR A 376 -7.96 23.21 26.87
C THR A 376 -7.39 22.36 25.73
N ALA A 377 -8.26 21.92 24.81
CA ALA A 377 -7.85 21.17 23.62
C ALA A 377 -6.89 21.98 22.73
N ALA A 378 -7.15 23.26 22.51
CA ALA A 378 -6.25 24.14 21.76
C ALA A 378 -4.87 24.27 22.44
N ALA A 379 -4.84 24.41 23.77
CA ALA A 379 -3.59 24.47 24.52
C ALA A 379 -2.80 23.14 24.40
N HIS A 380 -3.47 22.00 24.54
CA HIS A 380 -2.87 20.68 24.46
C HIS A 380 -2.32 20.38 23.05
N PHE A 381 -3.06 20.75 22.02
CA PHE A 381 -2.59 20.63 20.64
C PHE A 381 -1.31 21.43 20.42
N ARG A 382 -1.25 22.67 20.95
CA ARG A 382 -0.04 23.49 20.86
C ARG A 382 1.14 22.87 21.60
N ASP A 383 0.90 22.34 22.80
CA ASP A 383 1.95 21.75 23.62
C ASP A 383 2.44 20.40 23.06
N LEU A 384 1.68 19.75 22.18
CA LEU A 384 2.11 18.55 21.44
C LEU A 384 3.22 18.86 20.43
N PHE A 385 3.16 20.03 19.80
CA PHE A 385 4.11 20.45 18.76
C PHE A 385 5.14 21.48 19.25
N ASN A 386 5.25 21.68 20.56
CA ASN A 386 6.23 22.61 21.12
C ASN A 386 7.65 21.98 21.06
N PRO A 387 8.59 22.57 20.29
CA PRO A 387 9.94 22.01 20.14
C PRO A 387 10.77 22.06 21.43
N LEU A 388 10.38 22.87 22.42
CA LEU A 388 11.08 23.01 23.70
C LEU A 388 10.63 21.98 24.75
N ARG A 389 9.73 21.06 24.40
CA ARG A 389 9.29 20.01 25.32
C ARG A 389 10.36 18.91 25.39
N PRO A 390 10.88 18.55 26.58
CA PRO A 390 11.71 17.37 26.73
C PRO A 390 10.93 16.13 26.27
N PRO A 391 11.56 15.11 25.64
CA PRO A 391 10.88 13.87 25.30
C PRO A 391 10.26 13.30 26.57
N ALA A 392 8.93 13.24 26.61
CA ALA A 392 8.22 12.84 27.81
C ALA A 392 8.61 11.40 28.16
N VAL A 393 9.23 11.23 29.33
CA VAL A 393 9.24 9.96 30.06
C VAL A 393 7.78 9.50 30.12
N THR A 394 7.54 8.28 29.66
CA THR A 394 6.25 7.57 29.61
C THR A 394 5.29 7.98 30.71
N ALA A 395 4.48 9.01 30.43
CA ALA A 395 3.31 9.34 31.21
C ALA A 395 2.13 8.62 30.57
N ALA A 396 1.37 7.90 31.40
CA ALA A 396 0.17 7.16 31.03
C ALA A 396 -0.79 8.03 30.20
N PRO A 397 -1.58 7.42 29.28
CA PRO A 397 -2.55 8.16 28.49
C PRO A 397 -3.50 8.93 29.42
N SER A 398 -3.43 10.26 29.37
CA SER A 398 -4.40 11.12 30.04
C SER A 398 -5.76 10.86 29.38
N SER A 399 -6.63 10.14 30.08
CA SER A 399 -8.02 9.96 29.73
C SER A 399 -8.74 11.30 29.86
N TYR A 400 -8.70 12.10 28.79
CA TYR A 400 -9.82 13.00 28.56
C TYR A 400 -11.01 12.10 28.25
N LYS A 401 -11.79 11.82 29.31
CA LYS A 401 -13.14 11.28 29.20
C LYS A 401 -13.90 12.27 28.31
N ALA A 402 -14.06 11.91 27.04
CA ALA A 402 -15.33 12.19 26.42
C ALA A 402 -16.36 11.56 27.34
N THR A 403 -17.18 12.37 28.02
CA THR A 403 -18.47 11.91 28.50
C THR A 403 -19.28 11.54 27.27
N VAL A 404 -18.99 10.35 26.75
CA VAL A 404 -19.84 9.57 25.89
C VAL A 404 -19.89 8.26 26.64
N GLU A 405 -21.06 7.97 27.20
CA GLU A 405 -21.38 6.67 27.75
C GLU A 405 -20.80 5.60 26.82
N GLU A 406 -20.02 4.67 27.37
CA GLU A 406 -19.77 3.38 26.74
C GLU A 406 -21.12 2.64 26.69
N GLY A 407 -21.98 3.08 25.79
CA GLY A 407 -23.21 2.43 25.39
C GLY A 407 -22.91 1.64 24.13
N ASP A 408 -22.86 0.33 24.30
CA ASP A 408 -23.03 -0.75 23.32
C ASP A 408 -22.41 -0.62 21.93
N ASP A 409 -21.60 -1.62 21.60
CA ASP A 409 -21.22 -2.04 20.25
C ASP A 409 -22.50 -2.40 19.46
N SER A 410 -23.21 -1.39 18.97
CA SER A 410 -24.37 -1.54 18.09
C SER A 410 -24.50 -0.33 17.16
N CYS A 411 -23.63 -0.29 16.15
CA CYS A 411 -23.93 0.15 14.78
C CYS A 411 -22.92 -0.50 13.83
#